data_AF-A0A4Q5YGG5-F1
#
_entry.id   AF-A0A4Q5YGG5-F1
#
_cell.length_a   1.000
_cell.length_b   1.000
_cell.length_c   1.000
_cell.angle_alpha   90.00
_cell.angle_beta   90.00
_cell.angle_gamma   90.00
#
_symmetry.space_group_name_H-M   'P 1'
#
loop_
_entity.id
_entity.type
_entity.pdbx_description
1 polymer ?
#
loop_
_entity_poly.entity_id
_entity_poly.type
_entity_poly.pdbx_seq_one_letter_code
_entity_poly.pdbx_strand_id
1 'polypeptide(L)'
;MALGGVGAGGRAYYALQLFEAGGSNTTRALWEISNNTTGYSNMGYAYGKPEVARLKDGTWAAFISNGYGSTTGRASLFVVNLSTGALIKEIQTPIVNSGETDNGLSSVALEVNSQGVVQYAYGGDLKGRLWKFDFTNTTNG
;
A
#
# COMPACT_ATOMS: atom_id res chain seq x y z
N MET A 1 -5.86 10.72 -11.43
CA MET A 1 -5.63 9.26 -11.49
C MET A 1 -6.58 8.60 -10.52
N ALA A 2 -6.96 7.35 -10.77
CA ALA A 2 -7.74 6.52 -9.85
C ALA A 2 -6.92 5.30 -9.43
N LEU A 3 -7.00 4.94 -8.15
CA LEU A 3 -6.45 3.71 -7.59
C LEU A 3 -7.59 2.90 -6.98
N GLY A 4 -7.58 1.58 -7.19
CA GLY A 4 -8.59 0.69 -6.64
C GLY A 4 -8.03 -0.70 -6.37
N GLY A 5 -8.55 -1.36 -5.33
CA GLY A 5 -8.40 -2.79 -5.13
C GLY A 5 -9.49 -3.56 -5.86
N VAL A 6 -9.22 -4.80 -6.26
CA VAL A 6 -10.22 -5.66 -6.95
C VAL A 6 -11.24 -6.31 -5.98
N GLY A 7 -11.20 -5.97 -4.69
CA GLY A 7 -12.12 -6.52 -3.68
C GLY A 7 -11.94 -8.03 -3.48
N ALA A 8 -13.04 -8.76 -3.27
CA ALA A 8 -13.01 -10.21 -3.07
C ALA A 8 -12.68 -11.02 -4.34
N GLY A 9 -12.68 -10.39 -5.51
CA GLY A 9 -12.47 -11.04 -6.81
C GLY A 9 -11.01 -11.39 -7.11
N GLY A 10 -10.05 -10.88 -6.33
CA GLY A 10 -8.63 -11.16 -6.54
C GLY A 10 -7.71 -10.47 -5.54
N ARG A 11 -6.41 -10.76 -5.65
CA ARG A 11 -5.35 -10.20 -4.80
C ARG A 11 -4.56 -9.16 -5.58
N ALA A 12 -5.23 -8.09 -5.98
CA ALA A 12 -4.64 -7.09 -6.87
C ALA A 12 -5.11 -5.66 -6.59
N TYR A 13 -4.23 -4.72 -6.92
CA TYR A 13 -4.50 -3.29 -6.98
C TYR A 13 -4.13 -2.76 -8.37
N TYR A 14 -4.89 -1.79 -8.85
CA TYR A 14 -4.69 -1.18 -10.16
C TYR A 14 -4.70 0.35 -10.08
N ALA A 15 -3.99 0.96 -11.03
CA ALA A 15 -3.96 2.41 -11.23
C ALA A 15 -4.40 2.77 -12.64
N LEU A 16 -5.34 3.72 -12.75
CA LEU A 16 -5.81 4.27 -14.00
C LEU A 16 -5.48 5.76 -14.07
N GLN A 17 -4.98 6.19 -15.21
CA GLN A 17 -4.89 7.60 -15.56
C GLN A 17 -6.23 8.05 -16.14
N LEU A 18 -6.82 9.08 -15.53
CA LEU A 18 -8.10 9.66 -15.93
C LEU A 18 -7.96 11.01 -16.65
N PHE A 19 -6.77 11.61 -16.60
CA PHE A 19 -6.50 12.95 -17.13
C PHE A 19 -5.01 13.08 -17.48
N GLU A 20 -4.71 13.75 -18.59
CA GLU A 20 -3.39 14.30 -18.94
C GLU A 20 -3.50 15.80 -19.18
N ALA A 21 -2.63 16.59 -18.55
CA ALA A 21 -2.50 18.00 -18.88
C ALA A 21 -1.84 18.14 -20.26
N GLY A 22 -2.58 18.64 -21.26
CA GLY A 22 -2.10 18.85 -22.63
C GLY A 22 -2.37 17.70 -23.62
N GLY A 23 -3.13 16.68 -23.20
CA GLY A 23 -3.51 15.52 -24.03
C GLY A 23 -5.01 15.32 -24.17
N SER A 24 -5.41 14.18 -24.77
CA SER A 24 -6.80 13.73 -24.78
C SER A 24 -7.16 13.08 -23.44
N ASN A 25 -8.40 13.26 -22.95
CA ASN A 25 -8.91 12.65 -21.71
C ASN A 25 -9.17 11.13 -21.88
N THR A 26 -8.23 10.39 -22.46
CA THR A 26 -8.33 8.95 -22.65
C THR A 26 -7.93 8.22 -21.38
N THR A 27 -8.83 7.39 -20.86
CA THR A 27 -8.53 6.52 -19.73
C THR A 27 -7.48 5.47 -20.12
N ARG A 28 -6.36 5.41 -19.39
CA ARG A 28 -5.27 4.45 -19.64
C ARG A 28 -4.90 3.71 -18.35
N ALA A 29 -4.69 2.39 -18.44
CA ALA A 29 -4.12 1.62 -17.34
C ALA A 29 -2.64 1.95 -17.19
N LEU A 30 -2.22 2.27 -15.96
CA LEU A 30 -0.82 2.59 -15.64
C LEU A 30 -0.06 1.34 -15.20
N TRP A 31 -0.63 0.61 -14.25
CA TRP A 31 -0.08 -0.63 -13.73
C TRP A 31 -1.15 -1.46 -13.03
N GLU A 32 -0.86 -2.75 -12.93
CA GLU A 32 -1.58 -3.73 -12.12
C GLU A 32 -0.55 -4.51 -11.31
N ILE A 33 -0.79 -4.64 -10.00
CA ILE A 33 0.06 -5.37 -9.08
C ILE A 33 -0.77 -6.46 -8.44
N SER A 34 -0.20 -7.66 -8.36
CA SER A 34 -0.80 -8.80 -7.68
C SER A 34 0.21 -9.57 -6.83
N ASN A 35 -0.24 -10.60 -6.15
CA ASN A 35 0.65 -11.51 -5.42
C ASN A 35 1.66 -12.28 -6.31
N ASN A 36 1.47 -12.26 -7.63
CA ASN A 36 2.41 -12.85 -8.60
C ASN A 36 3.44 -11.84 -9.12
N THR A 37 3.25 -10.55 -8.82
CA THR A 37 4.22 -9.51 -9.18
C THR A 37 5.43 -9.63 -8.25
N THR A 38 6.64 -9.57 -8.81
CA THR A 38 7.89 -9.64 -8.04
C THR A 38 7.90 -8.59 -6.93
N GLY A 39 8.16 -9.03 -5.70
CA GLY A 39 8.16 -8.17 -4.50
C GLY A 39 6.81 -8.08 -3.76
N TYR A 40 5.71 -8.62 -4.32
CA TYR A 40 4.36 -8.51 -3.74
C TYR A 40 3.78 -9.85 -3.27
N SER A 41 4.61 -10.86 -3.02
CA SER A 41 4.16 -12.20 -2.61
C SER A 41 3.29 -12.22 -1.35
N ASN A 42 3.45 -11.21 -0.48
CA ASN A 42 2.66 -11.02 0.75
C ASN A 42 1.31 -10.30 0.51
N MET A 43 0.95 -10.02 -0.74
CA MET A 43 -0.34 -9.45 -1.09
C MET A 43 -1.45 -10.50 -0.92
N GLY A 44 -2.44 -10.14 -0.11
CA GLY A 44 -3.68 -10.84 0.09
C GLY A 44 -4.84 -10.16 -0.67
N TYR A 45 -6.05 -10.45 -0.24
CA TYR A 45 -7.26 -9.87 -0.82
C TYR A 45 -7.37 -8.38 -0.49
N ALA A 46 -7.56 -7.58 -1.54
CA ALA A 46 -7.50 -6.13 -1.52
C ALA A 46 -8.78 -5.49 -0.95
N TYR A 47 -8.94 -5.55 0.38
CA TYR A 47 -10.08 -4.93 1.08
C TYR A 47 -9.82 -3.48 1.51
N GLY A 48 -8.55 -3.09 1.66
CA GLY A 48 -8.17 -1.74 2.08
C GLY A 48 -8.24 -0.75 0.93
N LYS A 49 -8.77 0.45 1.20
CA LYS A 49 -8.62 1.58 0.27
C LYS A 49 -7.16 2.05 0.28
N PRO A 50 -6.50 2.16 -0.88
CA PRO A 50 -5.15 2.69 -0.94
C PRO A 50 -5.18 4.21 -0.69
N GLU A 51 -4.19 4.71 0.04
CA GLU A 51 -4.00 6.15 0.23
C GLU A 51 -2.78 6.65 -0.56
N VAL A 52 -2.75 7.95 -0.88
CA VAL A 52 -1.69 8.54 -1.71
C VAL A 52 -1.10 9.75 -1.00
N ALA A 53 0.22 9.78 -0.91
CA ALA A 53 0.96 10.92 -0.38
C ALA A 53 2.33 11.03 -1.04
N ARG A 54 3.03 12.14 -0.80
CA ARG A 54 4.43 12.30 -1.23
C ARG A 54 5.38 11.75 -0.18
N LEU A 55 6.43 11.10 -0.63
CA LEU A 55 7.60 10.79 0.18
C LEU A 55 8.48 12.03 0.33
N LYS A 56 9.42 11.99 1.27
CA LYS A 56 10.34 13.10 1.59
C LYS A 56 11.23 13.51 0.42
N ASP A 57 11.54 12.57 -0.48
CA ASP A 57 12.29 12.81 -1.73
C ASP A 57 11.43 13.45 -2.84
N GLY A 58 10.13 13.66 -2.60
CA GLY A 58 9.18 14.22 -3.54
C GLY A 58 8.45 13.18 -4.39
N THR A 59 8.82 11.91 -4.32
CA THR A 59 8.17 10.82 -5.05
C THR A 59 6.73 10.64 -4.59
N TRP A 60 5.78 10.55 -5.52
CA TRP A 60 4.40 10.18 -5.19
C TRP A 60 4.31 8.67 -4.96
N ALA A 61 3.73 8.28 -3.83
CA ALA A 61 3.59 6.89 -3.45
C ALA A 61 2.14 6.54 -3.08
N ALA A 62 1.73 5.32 -3.43
CA ALA A 62 0.53 4.68 -2.94
C ALA A 62 0.88 3.82 -1.71
N PHE A 63 0.08 3.95 -0.66
CA PHE A 63 0.18 3.23 0.60
C PHE A 63 -0.94 2.21 0.63
N ILE A 64 -0.56 0.94 0.53
CA ILE A 64 -1.48 -0.16 0.26
C ILE A 64 -1.32 -1.18 1.38
N SER A 65 -2.42 -1.50 2.06
CA SER A 65 -2.41 -2.60 3.01
C SER A 65 -2.35 -3.93 2.27
N ASN A 66 -1.63 -4.91 2.81
CA ASN A 66 -1.54 -6.20 2.14
C ASN A 66 -2.86 -6.97 2.14
N GLY A 67 -3.82 -6.59 2.98
CA GLY A 67 -5.10 -7.27 3.06
C GLY A 67 -4.97 -8.66 3.67
N TYR A 68 -5.98 -9.51 3.45
CA TYR A 68 -6.14 -10.76 4.20
C TYR A 68 -5.82 -12.00 3.36
N GLY A 69 -5.46 -13.09 4.03
CA GLY A 69 -5.18 -14.37 3.37
C GLY A 69 -3.90 -14.36 2.52
N SER A 70 -2.92 -13.52 2.88
CA SER A 70 -1.59 -13.54 2.26
C SER A 70 -0.89 -14.88 2.48
N THR A 71 0.05 -15.24 1.59
CA THR A 71 0.76 -16.54 1.67
C THR A 71 1.56 -16.71 2.96
N THR A 72 2.09 -15.62 3.52
CA THR A 72 2.83 -15.63 4.78
C THR A 72 1.95 -15.45 6.01
N GLY A 73 0.67 -15.08 5.85
CA GLY A 73 -0.23 -14.77 6.96
C GLY A 73 0.27 -13.62 7.85
N ARG A 74 1.07 -12.70 7.30
CA ARG A 74 1.59 -11.53 8.01
C ARG A 74 0.87 -10.26 7.57
N ALA A 75 0.79 -9.28 8.48
CA ALA A 75 0.31 -7.94 8.16
C ALA A 75 1.47 -7.07 7.66
N SER A 76 1.29 -6.46 6.49
CA SER A 76 2.29 -5.62 5.83
C SER A 76 1.67 -4.36 5.23
N LEU A 77 2.45 -3.27 5.25
CA LEU A 77 2.20 -2.07 4.48
C LEU A 77 3.11 -2.07 3.24
N PHE A 78 2.52 -1.96 2.05
CA PHE A 78 3.26 -1.72 0.82
C PHE A 78 3.28 -0.23 0.48
N VAL A 79 4.48 0.27 0.20
CA VAL A 79 4.72 1.60 -0.35
C VAL A 79 5.11 1.41 -1.80
N VAL A 80 4.30 1.93 -2.72
CA VAL A 80 4.38 1.66 -4.15
C VAL A 80 4.56 2.97 -4.89
N ASN A 81 5.46 3.02 -5.87
CA ASN A 81 5.59 4.18 -6.73
C ASN A 81 4.29 4.40 -7.51
N LEU A 82 3.67 5.56 -7.32
CA LEU A 82 2.34 5.84 -7.87
C LEU A 82 2.31 5.81 -9.41
N SER A 83 3.40 6.22 -10.05
CA SER A 83 3.47 6.34 -11.51
C SER A 83 3.79 5.01 -12.19
N THR A 84 4.62 4.17 -11.57
CA THR A 84 5.17 2.96 -12.22
C THR A 84 4.66 1.64 -11.64
N GLY A 85 4.09 1.64 -10.43
CA GLY A 85 3.73 0.41 -9.72
C GLY A 85 4.93 -0.33 -9.12
N ALA A 86 6.14 0.23 -9.24
CA ALA A 86 7.34 -0.37 -8.66
C ALA A 86 7.26 -0.35 -7.12
N LEU A 87 7.63 -1.46 -6.48
CA LEU A 87 7.70 -1.53 -5.03
C LEU A 87 8.81 -0.62 -4.51
N ILE A 88 8.46 0.33 -3.65
CA ILE A 88 9.44 1.17 -2.94
C ILE A 88 9.86 0.45 -1.66
N LYS A 89 8.88 -0.02 -0.86
CA LYS A 89 9.15 -0.75 0.38
C LYS A 89 7.95 -1.62 0.77
N GLU A 90 8.22 -2.83 1.26
CA GLU A 90 7.28 -3.57 2.09
C GLU A 90 7.72 -3.40 3.55
N ILE A 91 6.81 -2.98 4.42
CA ILE A 91 7.03 -2.88 5.85
C ILE A 91 6.14 -3.89 6.55
N GLN A 92 6.73 -4.98 7.02
CA GLN A 92 6.03 -6.01 7.76
C GLN A 92 5.90 -5.61 9.23
N THR A 93 4.73 -5.87 9.81
CA THR A 93 4.56 -5.74 11.25
C THR A 93 5.42 -6.79 12.00
N PRO A 94 5.92 -6.46 13.20
CA PRO A 94 6.67 -7.40 14.01
C PRO A 94 5.79 -8.57 14.45
N ILE A 95 6.42 -9.74 14.60
CA ILE A 95 5.76 -10.92 15.15
C ILE A 95 5.61 -10.71 16.65
N VAL A 96 4.37 -10.65 17.14
CA VAL A 96 4.08 -10.48 18.57
C VAL A 96 3.98 -11.84 19.27
N ASN A 97 3.37 -12.83 18.61
CA ASN A 97 3.25 -14.20 19.10
C ASN A 97 3.99 -15.16 18.17
N SER A 98 4.84 -16.02 18.73
CA SER A 98 5.55 -17.03 17.92
C SER A 98 4.57 -17.95 17.19
N GLY A 99 4.84 -18.21 15.92
CA GLY A 99 3.98 -19.06 15.08
C GLY A 99 2.67 -18.40 14.65
N GLU A 100 2.52 -17.09 14.83
CA GLU A 100 1.34 -16.36 14.39
C GLU A 100 1.19 -16.38 12.86
N THR A 101 0.09 -16.98 12.40
CA THR A 101 -0.37 -16.99 11.02
C THR A 101 -1.73 -16.28 10.90
N ASP A 102 -2.24 -16.20 9.67
CA ASP A 102 -3.58 -15.68 9.36
C ASP A 102 -3.82 -14.25 9.82
N ASN A 103 -2.78 -13.43 9.74
CA ASN A 103 -2.85 -12.00 9.92
C ASN A 103 -2.81 -11.27 8.56
N GLY A 104 -3.22 -10.00 8.59
CA GLY A 104 -3.25 -9.13 7.42
C GLY A 104 -3.59 -7.71 7.84
N LEU A 105 -3.00 -6.73 7.16
CA LEU A 105 -3.21 -5.32 7.46
C LEU A 105 -4.51 -4.85 6.78
N SER A 106 -5.40 -4.25 7.57
CA SER A 106 -6.63 -3.59 7.13
C SER A 106 -6.32 -2.22 6.50
N SER A 107 -7.36 -1.45 6.14
CA SER A 107 -7.22 -0.07 5.62
C SER A 107 -6.24 0.75 6.44
N VAL A 108 -5.43 1.54 5.74
CA VAL A 108 -4.40 2.40 6.31
C VAL A 108 -4.82 3.84 6.16
N ALA A 109 -4.57 4.65 7.19
CA ALA A 109 -4.77 6.10 7.20
C ALA A 109 -3.41 6.81 7.30
N LEU A 110 -3.21 7.85 6.48
CA LEU A 110 -1.99 8.65 6.48
C LEU A 110 -2.13 9.93 7.28
N GLU A 111 -1.06 10.27 7.99
CA GLU A 111 -0.83 11.61 8.53
C GLU A 111 0.20 12.29 7.63
N VAL A 112 -0.17 13.43 7.04
CA VAL A 112 0.68 14.21 6.13
C VAL A 112 0.91 15.61 6.68
N ASN A 113 2.05 16.21 6.35
CA ASN A 113 2.32 17.61 6.69
C ASN A 113 1.58 18.58 5.73
N SER A 114 1.75 19.88 5.93
CA SER A 114 1.12 20.94 5.11
C SER A 114 1.53 20.92 3.64
N GLN A 115 2.58 20.18 3.27
CA GLN A 115 3.06 20.02 1.90
C GLN A 115 2.63 18.69 1.25
N GLY A 116 1.78 17.91 1.94
CA GLY A 116 1.31 16.60 1.49
C GLY A 116 2.37 15.49 1.57
N VAL A 117 3.43 15.70 2.35
CA VAL A 117 4.48 14.69 2.60
C VAL A 117 4.07 13.83 3.79
N VAL A 118 4.08 12.50 3.60
CA VAL A 118 3.74 11.53 4.65
C VAL A 118 4.67 11.66 5.86
N GLN A 119 4.09 11.66 7.05
CA GLN A 119 4.79 11.63 8.32
C GLN A 119 4.60 10.28 8.99
N TYR A 120 3.35 9.82 9.07
CA TYR A 120 3.00 8.54 9.67
C TYR A 120 1.93 7.82 8.86
N ALA A 121 1.88 6.51 8.98
CA ALA A 121 0.75 5.70 8.53
C ALA A 121 0.22 4.86 9.69
N TYR A 122 -1.09 4.69 9.78
CA TYR A 122 -1.76 3.93 10.82
C TYR A 122 -2.62 2.85 10.19
N GLY A 123 -2.55 1.62 10.71
CA GLY A 123 -3.33 0.50 10.17
C GLY A 123 -3.65 -0.53 11.25
N GLY A 124 -4.89 -1.00 11.25
CA GLY A 124 -5.30 -2.14 12.08
C GLY A 124 -4.95 -3.47 11.42
N ASP A 125 -4.87 -4.55 12.21
CA ASP A 125 -4.72 -5.91 11.69
C ASP A 125 -5.83 -6.86 12.18
N LEU A 126 -5.90 -8.07 11.59
CA LEU A 126 -6.91 -9.08 11.92
C LEU A 126 -6.85 -9.59 13.37
N LYS A 127 -5.79 -9.24 14.11
CA LYS A 127 -5.54 -9.68 15.48
C LYS A 127 -5.92 -8.58 16.47
N GLY A 128 -6.53 -7.49 15.98
CA GLY A 128 -7.03 -6.39 16.78
C GLY A 128 -5.94 -5.40 17.20
N ARG A 129 -4.77 -5.42 16.57
CA ARG A 129 -3.67 -4.51 16.89
C ARG A 129 -3.71 -3.29 15.99
N LEU A 130 -3.31 -2.15 16.54
CA LEU A 130 -3.11 -0.90 15.80
C LEU A 130 -1.61 -0.65 15.63
N TRP A 131 -1.20 -0.44 14.39
CA TRP A 131 0.19 -0.21 14.02
C TRP A 131 0.40 1.24 13.61
N LYS A 132 1.56 1.78 13.97
CA LYS A 132 2.08 3.07 13.49
C LYS A 132 3.35 2.81 12.70
N PHE A 133 3.41 3.31 11.47
CA PHE A 133 4.59 3.28 10.61
C PHE A 133 5.16 4.69 10.53
N ASP A 134 6.46 4.85 10.80
CA ASP A 134 7.15 6.14 10.85
C ASP A 134 7.88 6.44 9.53
N PHE A 135 7.56 7.59 8.93
CA PHE A 135 8.17 8.11 7.70
C PHE A 135 8.88 9.45 7.91
N THR A 136 9.00 9.93 9.16
CA THR A 136 9.63 11.21 9.50
C THR A 136 11.15 11.13 9.48
N ASN A 137 11.70 9.96 9.82
CA ASN A 137 13.14 9.72 9.86
C ASN A 137 13.66 9.18 8.52
N THR A 138 14.79 9.74 8.09
CA THR A 138 15.50 9.39 6.84
C THR A 138 16.18 8.01 6.89
N THR A 139 16.02 7.27 7.99
CA THR A 139 16.69 6.00 8.22
C THR A 139 15.62 4.92 8.37
N ASN A 140 15.61 4.01 7.40
CA ASN A 140 14.86 2.77 7.47
C ASN A 140 15.09 2.07 8.82
N GLY A 141 14.06 2.09 9.68
CA GLY A 141 13.81 1.02 10.65
C GLY A 141 12.90 -0.02 10.04
#